data_AF-A0A558GXI8-F1
#
_entry.id   AF-A0A558GXI8-F1
#
_cell.length_a   1.000
_cell.length_b   1.000
_cell.length_c   1.000
_cell.angle_alpha   90.00
_cell.angle_beta   90.00
_cell.angle_gamma   90.00
#
_symmetry.space_group_name_H-M   'P 1'
#
loop_
_entity.id
_entity.type
_entity.pdbx_description
1 polymer ?
#
loop_
_entity_poly.entity_id
_entity_poly.type
_entity_poly.pdbx_seq_one_letter_code
_entity_poly.pdbx_strand_id
1 'polypeptide(L)'
;MKPEPDACPWQQDTGVRHVPTKENTLTVTDLTPRIEARDGAAVVLYSKPNCVQCDATKRKFKKEGLVEGTDYTVVDVSQDETALAFIKSLGYLQAPVVYVSTPKGVHHWSGYDVDEIDEHILQNRAAA
;
A
#
# COMPACT_ATOMS: atom_id res chain seq x y z
N MET A 1 15.66 26.11 58.49
CA MET A 1 16.48 24.89 58.37
C MET A 1 15.65 23.87 57.57
N LYS A 2 16.07 23.54 56.33
CA LYS A 2 15.54 22.44 55.48
C LYS A 2 15.85 21.07 56.14
N PRO A 3 15.18 19.92 55.83
CA PRO A 3 15.09 19.35 54.46
C PRO A 3 13.86 18.47 54.09
N GLU A 4 13.57 18.39 52.78
CA GLU A 4 12.96 17.23 52.06
C GLU A 4 14.02 16.09 51.97
N PRO A 5 13.73 14.78 51.78
CA PRO A 5 13.01 14.26 50.60
C PRO A 5 12.32 12.86 50.75
N ASP A 6 11.75 12.38 49.63
CA ASP A 6 11.70 10.98 49.19
C ASP A 6 10.29 10.43 48.86
N ALA A 7 10.08 10.30 47.55
CA ALA A 7 8.98 9.57 46.95
C ALA A 7 9.20 8.06 47.06
N CYS A 8 8.10 7.30 47.06
CA CYS A 8 8.02 6.06 46.28
C CYS A 8 6.53 5.74 45.98
N PRO A 9 6.00 6.08 44.79
CA PRO A 9 4.64 5.76 44.37
C PRO A 9 4.56 4.35 43.77
N TRP A 10 5.13 3.35 44.45
CA TRP A 10 5.19 1.98 43.95
C TRP A 10 4.16 1.10 44.66
N GLN A 11 3.26 0.52 43.84
CA GLN A 11 2.46 -0.69 44.07
C GLN A 11 1.26 -0.49 45.01
N GLN A 12 0.03 -0.86 44.60
CA GLN A 12 -0.33 -2.26 44.39
C GLN A 12 -1.14 -2.49 43.08
N ASP A 13 -0.45 -3.16 42.16
CA ASP A 13 -0.96 -3.79 40.95
C ASP A 13 -1.90 -4.95 41.34
N THR A 14 -3.21 -4.78 41.17
CA THR A 14 -4.18 -5.88 41.30
C THR A 14 -4.22 -6.63 39.98
N GLY A 15 -3.38 -7.67 39.92
CA GLY A 15 -3.23 -8.52 38.75
C GLY A 15 -4.53 -9.17 38.28
N VAL A 16 -5.05 -8.70 37.16
CA VAL A 16 -5.73 -9.56 36.18
C VAL A 16 -4.68 -9.89 35.13
N ARG A 17 -4.04 -11.06 35.29
CA ARG A 17 -3.22 -11.64 34.22
C ARG A 17 -4.16 -12.00 33.08
N HIS A 18 -4.36 -11.06 32.15
CA HIS A 18 -4.82 -11.42 30.84
C HIS A 18 -3.74 -12.30 30.23
N VAL A 19 -4.05 -13.58 30.06
CA VAL A 19 -3.29 -14.47 29.20
C VAL A 19 -3.48 -13.91 27.79
N PRO A 20 -2.44 -13.43 27.09
CA PRO A 20 -2.60 -13.13 25.68
C PRO A 20 -2.82 -14.48 24.97
N THR A 21 -4.07 -14.74 24.61
CA THR A 21 -4.42 -15.84 23.73
C THR A 21 -3.68 -15.63 22.41
N LYS A 22 -2.80 -16.58 22.08
CA LYS A 22 -2.26 -16.72 20.72
C LYS A 22 -3.41 -17.14 19.81
N GLU A 23 -4.14 -16.16 19.31
CA GLU A 23 -5.14 -16.38 18.27
C GLU A 23 -4.41 -16.56 16.94
N ASN A 24 -4.20 -17.84 16.59
CA ASN A 24 -3.77 -18.26 15.27
C ASN A 24 -4.91 -18.05 14.27
N THR A 25 -4.88 -16.98 13.47
CA THR A 25 -5.72 -16.89 12.27
C THR A 25 -5.11 -15.97 11.24
N LEU A 26 -4.54 -16.57 10.19
CA LEU A 26 -4.07 -15.98 8.93
C LEU A 26 -3.05 -14.84 9.11
N THR A 27 -1.81 -15.06 8.68
CA THR A 27 -0.86 -13.97 8.50
C THR A 27 -1.38 -13.05 7.39
N VAL A 28 -2.29 -12.13 7.74
CA VAL A 28 -2.39 -10.84 7.07
C VAL A 28 -0.96 -10.34 7.15
N THR A 29 -0.27 -10.36 6.00
CA THR A 29 1.08 -9.80 5.93
C THR A 29 0.88 -8.36 6.37
N ASP A 30 1.39 -8.00 7.54
CA ASP A 30 1.35 -6.62 7.99
C ASP A 30 2.13 -5.82 6.95
N LEU A 31 1.41 -5.19 6.02
CA LEU A 31 1.98 -4.39 4.94
C LEU A 31 2.37 -3.00 5.44
N THR A 32 2.02 -2.65 6.69
CA THR A 32 2.31 -1.37 7.33
C THR A 32 3.78 -0.97 7.18
N PRO A 33 4.79 -1.84 7.45
CA PRO A 33 6.20 -1.46 7.29
C PRO A 33 6.58 -1.15 5.84
N ARG A 34 5.94 -1.81 4.87
CA ARG A 34 6.20 -1.59 3.44
C ARG A 34 5.48 -0.36 2.91
N ILE A 35 4.31 -0.06 3.45
CA ILE A 35 3.53 1.14 3.12
C ILE A 35 4.18 2.37 3.75
N GLU A 36 4.66 2.28 5.00
CA GLU A 36 5.42 3.34 5.69
C GLU A 36 6.76 3.63 5.01
N ALA A 37 7.50 2.60 4.56
CA ALA A 37 8.74 2.79 3.79
C ALA A 37 8.54 3.49 2.44
N ARG A 38 7.28 3.77 2.05
CA ARG A 38 6.89 4.43 0.80
C ARG A 38 6.08 5.69 1.08
N ASP A 39 6.28 6.29 2.25
CA ASP A 39 5.58 7.48 2.71
C ASP A 39 4.04 7.33 2.70
N GLY A 40 3.56 6.11 2.91
CA GLY A 40 2.13 5.79 2.88
C GLY A 40 1.54 5.60 1.49
N ALA A 41 2.36 5.53 0.43
CA ALA A 41 1.89 5.37 -0.95
C ALA A 41 1.75 3.87 -1.34
N ALA A 42 0.53 3.47 -1.69
CA ALA A 42 0.22 2.15 -2.24
C ALA A 42 -0.14 2.27 -3.73
N VAL A 43 0.48 1.45 -4.57
CA VAL A 43 0.28 1.45 -6.03
C VAL A 43 -0.22 0.07 -6.46
N VAL A 44 -1.35 0.03 -7.17
CA VAL A 44 -1.96 -1.19 -7.70
C VAL A 44 -2.16 -1.02 -9.21
N LEU A 45 -1.61 -1.94 -9.99
CA LEU A 45 -1.76 -2.03 -11.43
C LEU A 45 -2.78 -3.14 -11.76
N TYR A 46 -3.99 -2.74 -12.11
CA TYR A 46 -4.99 -3.63 -12.68
C TYR A 46 -4.67 -3.89 -14.15
N SER A 47 -4.32 -5.12 -14.47
CA SER A 47 -3.83 -5.58 -15.76
C SER A 47 -4.75 -6.64 -16.35
N LYS A 48 -4.65 -6.87 -17.66
CA LYS A 48 -5.32 -7.96 -18.39
C LYS A 48 -4.30 -8.75 -19.23
N PRO A 49 -4.47 -10.06 -19.46
CA PRO A 49 -3.62 -10.82 -20.39
C PRO A 49 -3.70 -10.27 -21.82
N ASN A 50 -2.60 -10.42 -22.57
CA ASN A 50 -2.46 -9.98 -23.96
C ASN A 50 -2.70 -8.47 -24.17
N CYS A 51 -2.26 -7.65 -23.22
CA CYS A 51 -2.45 -6.21 -23.22
C CYS A 51 -1.10 -5.48 -23.39
N VAL A 52 -0.83 -4.99 -24.61
CA VAL A 52 0.44 -4.32 -24.95
C VAL A 52 0.72 -3.10 -24.07
N GLN A 53 -0.32 -2.33 -23.72
CA GLN A 53 -0.19 -1.18 -22.82
C GLN A 53 0.14 -1.60 -21.39
N CYS A 54 -0.44 -2.70 -20.90
CA CYS A 54 -0.14 -3.25 -19.59
C CYS A 54 1.34 -3.68 -19.52
N ASP A 55 1.84 -4.31 -20.58
CA ASP A 55 3.26 -4.66 -20.68
C ASP A 55 4.15 -3.42 -20.76
N ALA A 56 3.71 -2.35 -21.42
CA ALA A 56 4.43 -1.07 -21.46
C ALA A 56 4.56 -0.44 -20.07
N THR A 57 3.49 -0.40 -19.28
CA THR A 57 3.49 0.08 -17.89
C THR A 57 4.47 -0.73 -17.04
N LYS A 58 4.39 -2.07 -17.09
CA LYS A 58 5.31 -2.97 -16.35
C LYS A 58 6.76 -2.76 -16.74
N ARG A 59 7.06 -2.58 -18.03
CA ARG A 59 8.42 -2.30 -18.52
C ARG A 59 8.95 -0.96 -18.01
N LYS A 60 8.12 0.09 -18.00
CA LYS A 60 8.49 1.40 -17.45
C LYS A 60 8.79 1.25 -15.96
N PHE A 61 7.91 0.61 -15.19
CA PHE A 61 8.15 0.35 -13.76
C PHE A 61 9.47 -0.37 -13.52
N LYS A 62 9.75 -1.44 -14.28
CA LYS A 62 11.02 -2.15 -14.21
C LYS A 62 12.22 -1.28 -14.57
N LYS A 63 12.11 -0.40 -15.56
CA LYS A 63 13.18 0.53 -15.97
C LYS A 63 13.54 1.52 -14.85
N GLU A 64 12.53 1.97 -14.11
CA GLU A 64 12.69 2.89 -12.98
C GLU A 64 13.05 2.18 -11.66
N GLY A 65 13.25 0.86 -11.70
CA GLY A 65 13.65 0.06 -10.54
C GLY A 65 12.51 -0.32 -9.59
N LEU A 66 11.25 -0.17 -10.00
CA LEU A 66 10.10 -0.61 -9.21
C LEU A 66 9.99 -2.15 -9.21
N VAL A 67 9.88 -2.73 -8.02
CA VAL A 67 9.76 -4.17 -7.79
C VAL A 67 8.31 -4.55 -7.51
N GLU A 68 7.74 -5.47 -8.28
CA GLU A 68 6.41 -6.03 -8.01
C GLU A 68 6.36 -6.73 -6.64
N GLY A 69 5.31 -6.48 -5.85
CA GLY A 69 5.14 -6.99 -4.48
C GLY A 69 5.81 -6.16 -3.38
N THR A 70 6.68 -5.22 -3.76
CA THR A 70 7.29 -4.24 -2.84
C THR A 70 6.83 -2.83 -3.20
N ASP A 71 6.99 -2.46 -4.47
CA ASP A 71 6.74 -1.13 -5.00
C ASP A 71 5.42 -1.02 -5.80
N TYR A 72 4.81 -2.12 -6.20
CA TYR A 72 3.46 -2.09 -6.74
C TYR A 72 2.90 -3.49 -6.75
N THR A 73 1.59 -3.61 -6.72
CA THR A 73 0.90 -4.89 -6.85
C THR A 73 0.25 -4.96 -8.21
N VAL A 74 0.44 -6.07 -8.93
CA VAL A 74 -0.29 -6.32 -10.18
C VAL A 74 -1.48 -7.22 -9.86
N VAL A 75 -2.65 -6.85 -10.34
CA VAL A 75 -3.88 -7.63 -10.22
C VAL A 75 -4.41 -7.93 -11.61
N ASP A 76 -4.57 -9.21 -11.95
CA ASP A 76 -5.16 -9.63 -13.22
C ASP A 76 -6.69 -9.64 -13.12
N VAL A 77 -7.32 -8.64 -13.73
CA VAL A 77 -8.79 -8.50 -13.71
C VAL A 77 -9.52 -9.54 -14.55
N SER A 78 -8.81 -10.36 -15.32
CA SER A 78 -9.42 -11.49 -16.03
C SER A 78 -9.61 -12.73 -15.15
N GLN A 79 -8.85 -12.82 -14.06
CA GLN A 79 -8.90 -13.94 -13.12
C GLN A 79 -9.55 -13.54 -11.79
N ASP A 80 -9.64 -12.25 -11.50
CA ASP A 80 -10.26 -11.70 -10.30
C ASP A 80 -11.52 -10.89 -10.65
N GLU A 81 -12.69 -11.50 -10.43
CA GLU A 81 -13.99 -10.88 -10.66
C GLU A 81 -14.25 -9.68 -9.73
N THR A 82 -13.67 -9.69 -8.52
CA THR A 82 -13.82 -8.59 -7.56
C THR A 82 -13.05 -7.37 -8.03
N ALA A 83 -11.80 -7.58 -8.48
CA ALA A 83 -10.99 -6.52 -9.09
C ALA A 83 -11.66 -5.95 -10.35
N LEU A 84 -12.25 -6.80 -11.18
CA LEU A 84 -13.00 -6.37 -12.37
C LEU A 84 -14.22 -5.52 -12.00
N ALA A 85 -14.99 -5.94 -10.99
CA ALA A 85 -16.15 -5.19 -10.51
C ALA A 85 -15.73 -3.83 -9.93
N PHE A 86 -14.61 -3.79 -9.20
CA PHE A 86 -14.05 -2.57 -8.65
C PHE A 86 -13.69 -1.57 -9.76
N ILE A 87 -12.88 -1.94 -10.75
CA ILE A 87 -12.50 -1.00 -11.82
C ILE A 87 -13.71 -0.55 -12.66
N LYS A 88 -14.72 -1.40 -12.81
CA LYS A 88 -15.98 -1.04 -13.47
C LYS A 88 -16.81 -0.04 -12.66
N SER A 89 -16.83 -0.18 -11.33
CA SER A 89 -17.49 0.79 -10.44
C SER A 89 -16.84 2.17 -10.49
N LEU A 90 -15.54 2.24 -10.79
CA LEU A 90 -14.81 3.49 -11.06
C LEU A 90 -15.09 4.06 -12.47
N GLY A 91 -15.83 3.33 -13.31
CA GLY A 91 -16.19 3.74 -14.67
C GLY A 91 -15.18 3.33 -15.75
N TYR A 92 -14.17 2.53 -15.43
CA TYR A 92 -13.18 2.09 -16.40
C TYR A 92 -13.65 0.86 -17.19
N LEU A 93 -13.48 0.95 -18.50
CA LEU A 93 -13.77 -0.13 -19.45
C LEU A 93 -12.52 -0.71 -20.12
N GLN A 94 -11.37 -0.08 -19.90
CA GLN A 94 -10.10 -0.42 -20.54
C GLN A 94 -9.04 -0.72 -19.47
N ALA A 95 -8.08 -1.56 -19.84
CA ALA A 95 -6.88 -1.85 -19.06
C ALA A 95 -5.65 -1.32 -19.82
N PRO A 96 -4.57 -0.93 -19.13
CA PRO A 96 -4.35 -0.99 -17.68
C PRO A 96 -5.13 0.07 -16.90
N VAL A 97 -5.43 -0.19 -15.62
CA VAL A 97 -5.87 0.84 -14.66
C VAL A 97 -4.85 0.89 -13.54
N VAL A 98 -4.27 2.06 -13.28
CA VAL A 98 -3.36 2.26 -12.16
C VAL A 98 -4.10 2.98 -11.05
N TYR A 99 -4.01 2.45 -9.84
CA TYR A 99 -4.60 3.02 -8.64
C TYR A 99 -3.51 3.34 -7.64
N VAL A 100 -3.42 4.60 -7.24
CA VAL A 100 -2.42 5.14 -6.33
C VAL A 100 -3.13 5.71 -5.12
N SER A 101 -2.96 5.08 -3.97
CA SER A 101 -3.44 5.58 -2.68
C SER A 101 -2.30 6.22 -1.93
N THR A 102 -2.42 7.51 -1.61
CA THR A 102 -1.44 8.26 -0.81
C THR A 102 -2.10 8.83 0.43
N PRO A 103 -1.35 9.31 1.44
CA PRO A 103 -1.93 10.02 2.58
C PRO A 103 -2.67 11.31 2.19
N LYS A 104 -2.35 11.90 1.03
CA LYS A 104 -3.01 13.11 0.51
C LYS A 104 -4.32 12.81 -0.19
N GLY A 105 -4.55 11.55 -0.58
CA GLY A 105 -5.73 11.14 -1.32
C GLY A 105 -5.44 9.99 -2.29
N VAL A 106 -6.48 9.62 -3.02
CA VAL A 106 -6.46 8.57 -4.03
C VAL A 106 -6.41 9.20 -5.41
N HIS A 107 -5.53 8.70 -6.25
CA HIS A 107 -5.44 9.03 -7.68
C HIS A 107 -5.48 7.76 -8.52
N HIS A 108 -6.14 7.80 -9.66
CA HIS A 108 -6.21 6.65 -10.55
C HIS A 108 -6.48 7.07 -11.99
N TRP A 109 -5.91 6.31 -12.94
CA TRP A 109 -6.08 6.55 -14.36
C TRP A 109 -6.10 5.22 -15.13
N SER A 110 -6.49 5.30 -16.40
CA SER A 110 -6.47 4.16 -17.33
C SER A 110 -5.55 4.42 -18.52
N GLY A 111 -4.95 3.37 -19.05
CA GLY A 111 -4.05 3.43 -20.20
C GLY A 111 -2.58 3.56 -19.81
N TYR A 112 -1.71 3.46 -20.81
CA TYR A 112 -0.29 3.77 -20.65
C TYR A 112 -0.09 5.28 -20.79
N ASP A 113 0.08 5.95 -19.66
CA ASP A 113 0.35 7.38 -19.56
C ASP A 113 1.66 7.58 -18.80
N VAL A 114 2.66 8.16 -19.45
CA VAL A 114 4.00 8.33 -18.89
C VAL A 114 4.03 9.47 -17.89
N ASP A 115 3.27 10.53 -18.13
CA ASP A 115 3.27 11.73 -17.30
C ASP A 115 2.63 11.39 -15.94
N GLU A 116 1.50 10.68 -15.96
CA GLU A 116 0.83 10.16 -14.76
C GLU A 116 1.73 9.20 -13.95
N ILE A 117 2.50 8.35 -14.63
CA ILE A 117 3.47 7.45 -13.97
C ILE A 117 4.57 8.26 -13.29
N ASP A 118 5.15 9.22 -14.00
CA ASP A 118 6.28 9.98 -13.49
C ASP A 118 5.84 10.88 -12.32
N GLU A 119 4.68 11.54 -12.40
CA GLU A 119 4.12 12.40 -11.35
C GLU A 119 3.63 11.61 -10.13
N HIS A 120 2.75 10.62 -10.34
CA HIS A 120 2.05 9.98 -9.23
C HIS A 120 2.72 8.72 -8.67
N ILE A 121 3.78 8.23 -9.31
CA ILE A 121 4.52 7.05 -8.82
C ILE A 121 5.96 7.40 -8.52
N LEU A 122 6.66 8.06 -9.43
CA LEU A 122 8.11 8.28 -9.29
C LEU A 122 8.44 9.52 -8.46
N GLN A 123 7.79 10.66 -8.72
CA GLN A 123 8.00 11.89 -7.94
C GLN A 123 7.54 11.74 -6.49
N ASN A 124 6.53 10.89 -6.25
CA ASN A 124 6.10 10.53 -4.89
C ASN A 124 7.16 9.79 -4.07
N ARG A 125 8.27 9.31 -4.67
CA ARG A 125 9.43 8.77 -3.93
C ARG A 125 10.56 9.78 -3.72
N ALA A 126 10.54 10.91 -4.42
CA ALA A 126 11.60 11.92 -4.41
C ALA A 126 11.36 13.05 -3.40
N ALA A 127 10.20 13.09 -2.73
CA ALA A 127 9.89 14.06 -1.68
C ALA A 127 10.52 13.70 -0.31
N ALA A 128 11.51 12.80 -0.29
CA ALA A 128 12.29 12.39 0.88
C ALA A 128 13.52 13.27 1.11
#